data_AF-A0A7X5D2E6-F1
#
_entry.id   AF-A0A7X5D2E6-F1
#
_cell.length_a   1.000
_cell.length_b   1.000
_cell.length_c   1.000
_cell.angle_alpha   90.00
_cell.angle_beta   90.00
_cell.angle_gamma   90.00
#
_symmetry.space_group_name_H-M   'P 1'
#
loop_
_entity.id
_entity.type
_entity.pdbx_description
1 polymer ?
#
loop_
_entity_poly.entity_id
_entity_poly.type
_entity_poly.pdbx_seq_one_letter_code
_entity_poly.pdbx_strand_id
1 'polypeptide(L)'
;MAVSKEVKETIVTTIDEVFRKMNSISWLERQKAMKDEAFKNTEKILYCFSILKEHVADEEAYLGMIGKKKSGSVVRYSKNKVAKPDEDQLLEDRIASYRRSKNDVERIEKALKKIEGKKGYEVIQMRYLQRKKITENGKQTEEVYTFEEIADILSGQQGYNDNLNEKTVRNYKNALVRDMAIFLFGSDAV
;
A
#
# COMPACT_ATOMS: atom_id res chain seq x y z
N MET A 1 -29.45 -27.27 -30.91
CA MET A 1 -30.24 -27.71 -29.74
C MET A 1 -30.76 -26.46 -29.03
N ALA A 2 -32.08 -26.28 -28.98
CA ALA A 2 -32.69 -25.12 -28.33
C ALA A 2 -32.72 -25.37 -26.82
N VAL A 3 -32.12 -24.47 -26.03
CA VAL A 3 -32.19 -24.48 -24.56
C VAL A 3 -33.66 -24.32 -24.15
N SER A 4 -34.18 -25.25 -23.34
CA SER A 4 -35.59 -25.27 -22.92
C SER A 4 -35.94 -24.03 -22.10
N LYS A 5 -37.20 -23.60 -22.18
CA LYS A 5 -37.72 -22.38 -21.55
C LYS A 5 -37.53 -22.38 -20.02
N GLU A 6 -37.65 -23.55 -19.40
CA GLU A 6 -37.43 -23.80 -17.97
C GLU A 6 -35.97 -23.59 -17.52
N VAL A 7 -35.00 -23.96 -18.36
CA VAL A 7 -33.57 -23.70 -18.11
C VAL A 7 -33.26 -22.20 -18.19
N LYS A 8 -33.94 -21.45 -19.06
CA LYS A 8 -33.79 -19.99 -19.12
C LYS A 8 -34.40 -19.30 -17.92
N GLU A 9 -35.57 -19.73 -17.46
CA GLU A 9 -36.25 -19.16 -16.29
C GLU A 9 -35.49 -19.43 -14.98
N THR A 10 -34.90 -20.62 -14.82
CA THR A 10 -34.06 -20.98 -13.66
C THR A 10 -32.73 -20.21 -13.64
N ILE A 11 -32.12 -19.97 -14.80
CA ILE A 11 -30.91 -19.12 -14.94
C ILE A 11 -31.22 -17.67 -14.58
N VAL A 12 -32.37 -17.13 -15.02
CA VAL A 12 -32.78 -15.75 -14.69
C VAL A 12 -33.05 -15.59 -13.19
N THR A 13 -33.71 -16.56 -12.56
CA THR A 13 -33.98 -16.52 -11.11
C THR A 13 -32.69 -16.64 -10.29
N THR A 14 -31.73 -17.45 -10.70
CA THR A 14 -30.42 -17.53 -10.01
C THR A 14 -29.59 -16.27 -10.22
N ILE A 15 -29.62 -15.65 -11.41
CA ILE A 15 -28.95 -14.37 -11.65
C ILE A 15 -29.58 -13.26 -10.80
N ASP A 16 -30.91 -13.16 -10.74
CA ASP A 16 -31.61 -12.16 -9.93
C ASP A 16 -31.39 -12.39 -8.42
N GLU A 17 -31.33 -13.62 -7.94
CA GLU A 17 -30.95 -13.92 -6.56
C GLU A 17 -29.49 -13.56 -6.26
N VAL A 18 -28.58 -13.82 -7.20
CA VAL A 18 -27.17 -13.40 -7.07
C VAL A 18 -27.06 -11.88 -7.08
N PHE A 19 -27.77 -11.18 -7.95
CA PHE A 19 -27.82 -9.71 -7.98
C PHE A 19 -28.49 -9.13 -6.73
N ARG A 20 -29.54 -9.77 -6.19
CA ARG A 20 -30.14 -9.40 -4.90
C ARG A 20 -29.20 -9.62 -3.73
N LYS A 21 -28.43 -10.72 -3.71
CA LYS A 21 -27.38 -10.96 -2.69
C LYS A 21 -26.19 -10.01 -2.83
N MET A 22 -25.85 -9.61 -4.04
CA MET A 22 -24.80 -8.63 -4.30
C MET A 22 -25.27 -7.22 -3.88
N ASN A 23 -26.54 -6.90 -4.11
CA ASN A 23 -27.19 -5.65 -3.65
C ASN A 23 -27.71 -5.70 -2.20
N SER A 24 -27.65 -6.84 -1.52
CA SER A 24 -28.01 -6.95 -0.10
C SER A 24 -26.85 -6.62 0.83
N ILE A 25 -25.63 -6.42 0.30
CA ILE A 25 -24.56 -5.75 1.05
C ILE A 25 -25.01 -4.31 1.19
N SER A 26 -25.33 -3.91 2.42
CA SER A 26 -25.75 -2.54 2.72
C SER A 26 -24.73 -1.56 2.15
N TRP A 27 -25.18 -0.44 1.59
CA TRP A 27 -24.29 0.65 1.15
C TRP A 27 -23.26 1.01 2.24
N LEU A 28 -23.67 0.91 3.52
CA LEU A 28 -22.81 1.09 4.69
C LEU A 28 -21.71 0.04 4.82
N GLU A 29 -21.99 -1.23 4.53
CA GLU A 29 -21.00 -2.32 4.55
C GLU A 29 -19.99 -2.16 3.41
N ARG A 30 -20.43 -1.72 2.23
CA ARG A 30 -19.54 -1.39 1.11
C ARG A 30 -18.62 -0.22 1.45
N GLN A 31 -19.17 0.85 2.03
CA GLN A 31 -18.38 2.00 2.47
C GLN A 31 -17.35 1.61 3.54
N LYS A 32 -17.76 0.79 4.51
CA LYS A 32 -16.86 0.27 5.54
C LYS A 32 -15.74 -0.59 4.94
N ALA A 33 -16.05 -1.45 3.97
CA ALA A 33 -15.05 -2.26 3.28
C ALA A 33 -14.02 -1.40 2.53
N MET A 34 -14.47 -0.37 1.80
CA MET A 34 -13.59 0.57 1.10
C MET A 34 -12.67 1.33 2.06
N LYS A 35 -13.22 1.81 3.18
CA LYS A 35 -12.45 2.47 4.23
C LYS A 35 -11.39 1.57 4.86
N ASP A 36 -11.75 0.34 5.19
CA ASP A 36 -10.83 -0.64 5.76
C ASP A 36 -9.73 -1.02 4.75
N GLU A 37 -10.07 -1.07 3.46
CA GLU A 37 -9.12 -1.32 2.38
C GLU A 37 -8.17 -0.13 2.18
N ALA A 38 -8.68 1.10 2.18
CA ALA A 38 -7.87 2.32 2.13
C ALA A 38 -6.89 2.41 3.32
N PHE A 39 -7.34 2.05 4.53
CA PHE A 39 -6.49 1.97 5.71
C PHE A 39 -5.37 0.93 5.53
N LYS A 40 -5.71 -0.30 5.13
CA LYS A 40 -4.73 -1.38 4.91
C LYS A 40 -3.73 -1.03 3.81
N ASN A 41 -4.20 -0.41 2.74
CA ASN A 41 -3.35 0.02 1.63
C ASN A 41 -2.40 1.15 2.06
N THR A 42 -2.87 2.09 2.87
CA THR A 42 -2.01 3.12 3.46
C THR A 42 -0.92 2.51 4.33
N GLU A 43 -1.25 1.52 5.17
CA GLU A 43 -0.26 0.84 6.01
C GLU A 43 0.78 0.07 5.18
N LYS A 44 0.36 -0.62 4.10
CA LYS A 44 1.27 -1.27 3.16
C LYS A 44 2.21 -0.28 2.48
N ILE A 45 1.68 0.87 2.05
CA ILE A 45 2.48 1.95 1.46
C ILE A 45 3.55 2.41 2.45
N LEU A 46 3.19 2.65 3.71
CA LEU A 46 4.12 3.08 4.74
C LEU A 46 5.25 2.06 4.97
N TYR A 47 4.96 0.76 4.99
CA TYR A 47 6.00 -0.29 5.13
C TYR A 47 6.99 -0.32 3.97
N CYS A 48 6.50 -0.06 2.75
CA CYS A 48 7.32 -0.10 1.54
C CYS A 48 7.91 1.26 1.16
N PHE A 49 7.55 2.34 1.86
CA PHE A 49 7.88 3.70 1.45
C PHE A 49 9.39 3.96 1.42
N SER A 50 10.14 3.50 2.43
CA SER A 50 11.60 3.67 2.45
C SER A 50 12.28 2.99 1.26
N ILE A 51 11.85 1.77 0.94
CA ILE A 51 12.33 0.99 -0.20
C ILE A 51 11.97 1.67 -1.52
N LEU A 52 10.73 2.14 -1.66
CA LEU A 52 10.29 2.86 -2.86
C LEU A 52 11.07 4.15 -3.06
N LYS A 53 11.34 4.89 -1.98
CA LYS A 53 12.12 6.12 -2.02
C LYS A 53 13.56 5.85 -2.46
N GLU A 54 14.19 4.80 -1.94
CA GLU A 54 15.52 4.36 -2.35
C GLU A 54 15.56 3.95 -3.83
N HIS A 55 14.59 3.17 -4.29
CA HIS A 55 14.49 2.76 -5.69
C HIS A 55 14.28 3.91 -6.67
N VAL A 56 13.61 4.99 -6.25
CA VAL A 56 13.41 6.17 -7.10
C VAL A 56 14.62 7.11 -7.04
N ALA A 57 15.41 7.09 -5.97
CA ALA A 57 16.60 7.92 -5.81
C ALA A 57 17.72 7.52 -6.79
N ASP A 58 17.82 6.23 -7.16
CA ASP A 58 18.79 5.73 -8.13
C ASP A 58 18.18 5.57 -9.53
N GLU A 59 18.10 6.69 -10.26
CA GLU A 59 17.52 6.77 -11.61
C GLU A 59 18.32 5.90 -12.61
N GLU A 60 19.65 5.91 -12.52
CA GLU A 60 20.53 5.15 -13.42
C GLU A 60 20.37 3.64 -13.23
N ALA A 61 20.31 3.14 -11.99
CA ALA A 61 20.03 1.73 -11.74
C ALA A 61 18.60 1.32 -12.15
N TYR A 62 17.62 2.22 -11.96
CA TYR A 62 16.23 1.96 -12.35
C TYR A 62 16.06 1.80 -13.86
N LEU A 63 16.73 2.64 -14.64
CA LEU A 63 16.74 2.62 -16.11
C LEU A 63 17.70 1.54 -16.66
N GLY A 64 18.82 1.26 -15.99
CA GLY A 64 19.81 0.25 -16.40
C GLY A 64 19.28 -1.19 -16.41
N MET A 65 18.13 -1.47 -15.79
CA MET A 65 17.46 -2.78 -15.89
C MET A 65 16.86 -3.09 -17.26
N ILE A 66 16.78 -2.12 -18.17
CA ILE A 66 16.20 -2.29 -19.53
C ILE A 66 16.88 -3.44 -20.31
N GLY A 67 18.19 -3.64 -20.11
CA GLY A 67 18.94 -4.71 -20.78
C GLY A 67 18.86 -6.10 -20.14
N LYS A 68 18.30 -6.24 -18.93
CA LYS A 68 18.29 -7.54 -18.21
C LYS A 68 17.10 -8.40 -18.67
N LYS A 69 17.34 -9.27 -19.66
CA LYS A 69 16.39 -10.32 -20.04
C LYS A 69 16.11 -11.23 -18.84
N LYS A 70 14.83 -11.44 -18.49
CA LYS A 70 14.44 -12.56 -17.62
C LYS A 70 14.70 -13.86 -18.39
N SER A 71 15.42 -14.81 -17.79
CA SER A 71 15.62 -16.15 -18.36
C SER A 71 14.26 -16.82 -18.60
N GLY A 72 13.84 -16.89 -19.86
CA GLY A 72 12.54 -17.43 -20.24
C GLY A 72 12.53 -18.95 -20.23
N SER A 73 12.29 -19.57 -19.08
CA SER A 73 12.14 -21.04 -19.01
C SER A 73 10.70 -21.52 -19.27
N VAL A 74 9.73 -20.60 -19.41
CA VAL A 74 8.31 -20.95 -19.55
C VAL A 74 7.76 -20.35 -20.85
N VAL A 75 7.67 -21.19 -21.88
CA VAL A 75 7.01 -20.83 -23.14
C VAL A 75 5.51 -21.10 -22.99
N ARG A 76 4.70 -20.06 -22.75
CA ARG A 76 3.25 -20.15 -22.97
C ARG A 76 2.97 -19.91 -24.45
N TYR A 77 2.32 -20.86 -25.09
CA TYR A 77 1.79 -20.67 -26.44
C TYR A 77 0.69 -19.61 -26.42
N SER A 78 0.89 -18.51 -27.15
CA SER A 78 -0.13 -17.49 -27.41
C SER A 78 -0.54 -17.56 -28.88
N LYS A 79 -1.85 -17.68 -29.13
CA LYS A 79 -2.44 -17.75 -30.47
C LYS A 79 -2.34 -16.40 -31.22
N ASN A 80 -2.23 -15.29 -30.47
CA ASN A 80 -1.97 -13.95 -31.01
C ASN A 80 -0.52 -13.57 -30.71
N LYS A 81 0.33 -13.52 -31.73
CA LYS A 81 1.68 -12.95 -31.61
C LYS A 81 1.56 -11.43 -31.59
N VAL A 82 1.65 -10.83 -30.41
CA VAL A 82 1.89 -9.38 -30.29
C VAL A 82 3.30 -9.11 -30.84
N ALA A 83 3.44 -8.13 -31.72
CA ALA A 83 4.74 -7.72 -32.21
C ALA A 83 5.65 -7.37 -31.02
N LYS A 84 6.94 -7.70 -31.10
CA LYS A 84 7.89 -7.30 -30.06
C LYS A 84 7.91 -5.76 -30.03
N PRO A 85 7.75 -5.12 -28.86
CA PRO A 85 7.89 -3.68 -28.75
C PRO A 85 9.28 -3.26 -29.23
N ASP A 86 9.34 -2.10 -29.87
CA ASP A 86 10.60 -1.48 -30.29
C ASP A 86 11.45 -1.10 -29.07
N GLU A 87 12.78 -1.05 -29.21
CA GLU A 87 13.68 -0.72 -28.09
C GLU A 87 13.39 0.69 -27.53
N ASP A 88 13.01 1.62 -28.40
CA ASP A 88 12.60 2.97 -28.04
C ASP A 88 11.27 2.98 -27.25
N GLN A 89 10.31 2.12 -27.62
CA GLN A 89 9.03 1.99 -26.89
C GLN A 89 9.26 1.42 -25.48
N LEU A 90 10.17 0.45 -25.34
CA LEU A 90 10.52 -0.12 -24.03
C LEU A 90 11.17 0.92 -23.11
N LEU A 91 12.00 1.80 -23.69
CA LEU A 91 12.63 2.90 -22.97
C LEU A 91 11.58 3.94 -22.52
N GLU A 92 10.69 4.36 -23.41
CA GLU A 92 9.60 5.29 -23.10
C GLU A 92 8.67 4.75 -22.00
N ASP A 93 8.24 3.50 -22.11
CA ASP A 93 7.41 2.83 -21.10
C ASP A 93 8.10 2.79 -19.73
N ARG A 94 9.42 2.57 -19.71
CA ARG A 94 10.20 2.55 -18.48
C ARG A 94 10.33 3.94 -17.86
N ILE A 95 10.60 4.97 -18.67
CA ILE A 95 10.62 6.36 -18.22
C ILE A 95 9.26 6.77 -17.67
N ALA A 96 8.17 6.38 -18.34
CA ALA A 96 6.81 6.63 -17.85
C ALA A 96 6.52 5.92 -16.52
N SER A 97 7.00 4.68 -16.36
CA SER A 97 6.93 3.94 -15.09
C SER A 97 7.72 4.62 -13.97
N TYR A 98 8.93 5.10 -14.27
CA TYR A 98 9.75 5.84 -13.31
C TYR A 98 9.05 7.13 -12.87
N ARG A 99 8.54 7.92 -13.82
CA ARG A 99 7.79 9.16 -13.54
C ARG A 99 6.57 8.91 -12.66
N ARG A 100 5.82 7.82 -12.90
CA ARG A 100 4.70 7.42 -12.02
C ARG A 100 5.19 7.13 -10.60
N SER A 101 6.23 6.31 -10.47
CA SER A 101 6.79 5.96 -9.16
C SER A 101 7.30 7.19 -8.40
N LYS A 102 7.93 8.14 -9.11
CA LYS A 102 8.38 9.42 -8.55
C LYS A 102 7.22 10.28 -8.06
N ASN A 103 6.18 10.43 -8.87
CA ASN A 103 4.98 11.16 -8.47
C ASN A 103 4.30 10.52 -7.25
N ASP A 104 4.29 9.19 -7.16
CA ASP A 104 3.74 8.48 -6.01
C ASP A 104 4.56 8.76 -4.73
N VAL A 105 5.89 8.74 -4.81
CA VAL A 105 6.78 9.12 -3.70
C VAL A 105 6.49 10.56 -3.25
N GLU A 106 6.44 11.52 -4.18
CA GLU A 106 6.14 12.92 -3.87
C GLU A 106 4.76 13.09 -3.21
N ARG A 107 3.76 12.32 -3.66
CA ARG A 107 2.42 12.33 -3.07
C ARG A 107 2.44 11.82 -1.63
N ILE A 108 3.17 10.74 -1.36
CA ILE A 108 3.31 10.17 -0.02
C ILE A 108 4.07 11.14 0.90
N GLU A 109 5.14 11.77 0.42
CA GLU A 109 5.89 12.78 1.18
C GLU A 109 5.02 13.97 1.56
N LYS A 110 4.19 14.46 0.62
CA LYS A 110 3.21 15.52 0.92
C LYS A 110 2.21 15.08 1.97
N ALA A 111 1.73 13.84 1.93
CA ALA A 111 0.82 13.30 2.94
C ALA A 111 1.48 13.18 4.32
N LEU A 112 2.73 12.70 4.39
CA LEU A 112 3.52 12.64 5.62
C LEU A 112 3.73 14.04 6.22
N LYS A 113 4.07 15.02 5.40
CA LYS A 113 4.25 16.42 5.83
C LYS A 113 2.98 17.06 6.41
N LYS A 114 1.79 16.58 5.99
CA LYS A 114 0.50 17.04 6.53
C LYS A 114 0.18 16.45 7.90
N ILE A 115 0.71 15.27 8.22
CA ILE A 115 0.52 14.64 9.53
C ILE A 115 1.67 14.92 10.51
N GLU A 116 2.79 15.47 10.03
CA GLU A 116 4.00 15.76 10.82
C GLU A 116 3.74 16.61 12.08
N GLY A 117 2.84 17.59 11.99
CA GLY A 117 2.49 18.45 13.14
C GLY A 117 1.46 17.85 14.11
N LYS A 118 0.99 16.62 13.88
CA LYS A 118 -0.03 15.99 14.72
C LYS A 118 0.63 15.13 15.80
N LYS A 119 0.02 15.14 16.99
CA LYS A 119 0.44 14.27 18.10
C LYS A 119 0.43 12.81 17.66
N GLY A 120 1.51 12.10 17.94
CA GLY A 120 1.68 10.70 17.59
C GLY A 120 2.47 10.46 16.29
N TYR A 121 2.91 11.51 15.59
CA TYR A 121 3.66 11.36 14.36
C TYR A 121 4.97 10.58 14.56
N GLU A 122 5.60 10.74 15.72
CA GLU A 122 6.79 10.02 16.14
C GLU A 122 6.55 8.50 16.12
N VAL A 123 5.32 8.05 16.42
CA VAL A 123 4.93 6.64 16.31
C VAL A 123 5.02 6.16 14.86
N ILE A 124 4.56 6.96 13.89
CA ILE A 124 4.67 6.61 12.47
C ILE A 124 6.13 6.57 12.02
N GLN A 125 6.93 7.55 12.46
CA GLN A 125 8.36 7.59 12.14
C GLN A 125 9.09 6.36 12.67
N MET A 126 8.98 6.07 13.97
CA MET A 126 9.65 4.92 14.58
C MET A 126 9.13 3.59 14.02
N ARG A 127 7.82 3.48 13.77
CA ARG A 127 7.24 2.21 13.32
C ARG A 127 7.54 1.87 11.86
N TYR A 128 7.46 2.84 10.96
CA TYR A 128 7.48 2.57 9.51
C TYR A 128 8.71 3.13 8.81
N LEU A 129 9.26 4.25 9.29
CA LEU A 129 10.32 4.99 8.59
C LEU A 129 11.71 4.69 9.15
N GLN A 130 11.80 4.33 10.43
CA GLN A 130 13.06 4.05 11.11
C GLN A 130 13.23 2.54 11.34
N ARG A 131 14.49 2.12 11.33
CA ARG A 131 14.90 0.76 11.70
C ARG A 131 15.85 0.85 12.88
N LYS A 132 15.61 0.01 13.88
CA LYS A 132 16.49 -0.16 15.02
C LYS A 132 17.68 -1.00 14.57
N LYS A 133 18.89 -0.47 14.74
CA LYS A 133 20.11 -1.23 14.47
C LYS A 133 20.50 -1.98 15.73
N ILE A 134 20.37 -3.30 15.70
CA ILE A 134 20.81 -4.19 16.77
C ILE A 134 22.12 -4.82 16.34
N THR A 135 23.12 -4.76 17.20
CA THR A 135 24.39 -5.47 16.98
C THR A 135 24.38 -6.69 17.88
N GLU A 136 24.06 -7.85 17.30
CA GLU A 136 24.07 -9.12 18.02
C GLU A 136 25.19 -9.99 17.45
N ASN A 137 26.12 -10.42 18.31
CA ASN A 137 27.26 -11.28 17.94
C ASN A 137 28.08 -10.77 16.73
N GLY A 138 28.30 -9.46 16.63
CA GLY A 138 29.06 -8.83 15.55
C GLY A 138 28.33 -8.72 14.20
N LYS A 139 27.06 -9.17 14.11
CA LYS A 139 26.18 -8.93 12.96
C LYS A 139 25.24 -7.78 13.26
N GLN A 140 25.18 -6.81 12.35
CA GLN A 140 24.20 -5.72 12.41
C GLN A 140 22.91 -6.20 11.76
N THR A 141 21.84 -6.26 12.54
CA THR A 141 20.48 -6.54 12.07
C THR A 141 19.62 -5.30 12.23
N GLU A 142 18.74 -5.07 11.25
CA GLU A 142 17.78 -3.98 11.28
C GLU A 142 16.40 -4.53 11.64
N GLU A 143 15.87 -4.09 12.78
CA GLU A 143 14.57 -4.50 13.29
C GLU A 143 13.57 -3.34 13.33
N VAL A 144 12.29 -3.69 13.42
CA VAL A 144 11.19 -2.73 13.51
C VAL A 144 10.88 -2.48 14.98
N TYR A 145 10.70 -1.21 15.37
CA TYR A 145 10.26 -0.88 16.71
C TYR A 145 8.88 -1.48 17.02
N THR A 146 8.78 -2.17 18.16
CA THR A 146 7.52 -2.66 18.70
C THR A 146 6.72 -1.51 19.30
N PHE A 147 5.40 -1.69 19.48
CA PHE A 147 4.58 -0.62 20.05
C PHE A 147 4.82 -0.42 21.55
N GLU A 148 5.30 -1.45 22.24
CA GLU A 148 5.72 -1.38 23.65
C GLU A 148 6.98 -0.52 23.78
N GLU A 149 8.01 -0.82 22.99
CA GLU A 149 9.24 0.00 22.96
C GLU A 149 8.95 1.47 22.59
N ILE A 150 8.05 1.70 21.61
CA ILE A 150 7.64 3.06 21.25
C ILE A 150 6.93 3.76 22.42
N ALA A 151 6.07 3.04 23.15
CA ALA A 151 5.41 3.59 24.31
C ALA A 151 6.43 4.00 25.39
N ASP A 152 7.40 3.13 25.67
CA ASP A 152 8.46 3.39 26.64
C ASP A 152 9.34 4.58 26.24
N ILE A 153 9.71 4.69 24.96
CA ILE A 153 10.53 5.78 24.43
C ILE A 153 9.79 7.13 24.51
N LEU A 154 8.50 7.15 24.19
CA LEU A 154 7.69 8.37 24.18
C LEU A 154 7.17 8.75 25.58
N SER A 155 7.17 7.81 26.53
CA SER A 155 6.69 8.06 27.88
C SER A 155 7.50 9.18 28.56
N GLY A 156 6.81 10.17 29.10
CA GLY A 156 7.44 11.33 29.75
C GLY A 156 8.15 12.33 28.82
N GLN A 157 8.08 12.15 27.50
CA GLN A 157 8.49 13.19 26.56
C GLN A 157 7.49 14.35 26.53
N GLN A 158 7.94 15.54 26.13
CA GLN A 158 7.09 16.73 26.04
C GLN A 158 5.88 16.47 25.12
N GLY A 159 4.67 16.50 25.71
CA GLY A 159 3.42 16.25 24.99
C GLY A 159 2.86 14.84 25.16
N TYR A 160 3.60 13.91 25.79
CA TYR A 160 3.15 12.56 26.12
C TYR A 160 2.96 12.38 27.63
N ASN A 161 2.20 11.36 28.02
CA ASN A 161 1.97 11.04 29.44
C ASN A 161 3.17 10.22 29.95
N ASP A 162 3.53 10.37 31.23
CA ASP A 162 4.55 9.56 31.90
C ASP A 162 4.19 8.07 31.97
N ASN A 163 2.89 7.76 31.90
CA ASN A 163 2.34 6.39 31.84
C ASN A 163 1.72 6.11 30.47
N LEU A 164 2.44 6.40 29.39
CA LEU A 164 1.96 6.09 28.04
C LEU A 164 1.90 4.57 27.85
N ASN A 165 0.77 4.06 27.35
CA ASN A 165 0.60 2.64 27.10
C ASN A 165 0.57 2.31 25.60
N GLU A 166 0.88 1.05 25.28
CA GLU A 166 0.89 0.51 23.93
C GLU A 166 -0.44 0.72 23.19
N LYS A 167 -1.57 0.58 23.89
CA LYS A 167 -2.91 0.84 23.33
C LYS A 167 -3.07 2.27 22.83
N THR A 168 -2.56 3.25 23.58
CA THR A 168 -2.63 4.67 23.21
C THR A 168 -1.72 4.96 22.02
N VAL A 169 -0.53 4.37 21.98
CA VAL A 169 0.38 4.42 20.82
C VAL A 169 -0.29 3.87 19.57
N ARG A 170 -0.96 2.70 19.66
CA ARG A 170 -1.73 2.15 18.54
C ARG A 170 -2.87 3.05 18.10
N ASN A 171 -3.55 3.71 19.03
CA ASN A 171 -4.62 4.65 18.71
C ASN A 171 -4.09 5.88 17.95
N TYR A 172 -2.95 6.44 18.38
CA TYR A 172 -2.28 7.51 17.64
C TYR A 172 -1.90 7.06 16.23
N LYS A 173 -1.29 5.89 16.08
CA LYS A 173 -1.00 5.30 14.78
C LYS A 173 -2.26 5.19 13.92
N ASN A 174 -3.33 4.63 14.46
CA ASN A 174 -4.56 4.39 13.69
C ASN A 174 -5.22 5.70 13.25
N ALA A 175 -5.20 6.74 14.09
CA ALA A 175 -5.71 8.06 13.72
C ALA A 175 -4.91 8.67 12.56
N LEU A 176 -3.59 8.64 12.65
CA LEU A 176 -2.73 9.23 11.61
C LEU A 176 -2.77 8.45 10.30
N VAL A 177 -2.84 7.11 10.35
CA VAL A 177 -3.00 6.29 9.13
C VAL A 177 -4.35 6.56 8.46
N ARG A 178 -5.42 6.81 9.22
CA ARG A 178 -6.72 7.22 8.65
C ARG A 178 -6.64 8.60 7.99
N ASP A 179 -5.98 9.55 8.64
CA ASP A 179 -5.78 10.88 8.07
C ASP A 179 -4.97 10.80 6.77
N MET A 180 -3.90 9.98 6.74
CA MET A 180 -3.14 9.71 5.53
C MET A 180 -3.98 9.04 4.45
N ALA A 181 -4.83 8.08 4.80
CA ALA A 181 -5.72 7.41 3.85
C ALA A 181 -6.62 8.41 3.14
N ILE A 182 -7.14 9.41 3.86
CA ILE A 182 -7.94 10.51 3.27
C ILE A 182 -7.09 11.35 2.29
N PHE A 183 -5.84 11.66 2.62
CA PHE A 183 -4.96 12.38 1.69
C PHE A 183 -4.58 11.57 0.43
N LEU A 184 -4.47 10.24 0.55
CA LEU A 184 -4.05 9.36 -0.54
C LEU A 184 -5.20 8.84 -1.40
N PHE A 185 -6.38 8.64 -0.83
CA PHE A 185 -7.53 8.02 -1.51
C PHE A 185 -8.78 8.92 -1.54
N GLY A 186 -8.77 10.07 -0.86
CA GLY A 186 -9.86 11.03 -0.90
C GLY A 186 -11.13 10.48 -0.25
N SER A 187 -12.27 10.66 -0.93
CA SER A 187 -13.60 10.23 -0.46
C SER A 187 -13.70 8.73 -0.19
N ASP A 188 -12.89 7.92 -0.88
CA ASP A 188 -12.93 6.46 -0.75
C ASP A 188 -12.42 5.99 0.62
N ALA A 189 -11.75 6.87 1.38
CA ALA A 189 -11.25 6.60 2.73
C ALA A 189 -12.16 7.13 3.86
N VAL A 190 -13.29 7.78 3.54
CA VAL A 190 -14.18 8.44 4.52
C VAL A 190 -15.25 7.50 5.07
#